data_AF-A0A2N7FQ55-F1
#
_entry.id   AF-A0A2N7FQ55-F1
#
_cell.length_a   1.000
_cell.length_b   1.000
_cell.length_c   1.000
_cell.angle_alpha   90.00
_cell.angle_beta   90.00
_cell.angle_gamma   90.00
#
_symmetry.space_group_name_H-M   'P 1'
#
loop_
_entity.id
_entity.type
_entity.pdbx_description
1 polymer ?
#
loop_
_entity_poly.entity_id
_entity_poly.type
_entity_poly.pdbx_seq_one_letter_code
_entity_poly.pdbx_strand_id
1 'polypeptide(L)'
;MPSQLANCVLEVTQSSSDYTAYISLLITIVGWPVVFLIGRHTNKNIEINKSIDALDTSIITLRERASSVGNEFKNSDYHTMLALFNQVQLGCTRIEQIDKKRGKPAETLRALKRLATDELFESTNKDEVISKMLGLQFTLNCYYKKSV
;
A
#
# COMPACT_ATOMS: atom_id res chain seq x y z
N MET A 1 -72.14 -17.77 -3.64
CA MET A 1 -71.72 -16.38 -3.91
C MET A 1 -70.57 -16.05 -2.98
N PRO A 2 -69.32 -15.93 -3.46
CA PRO A 2 -68.19 -15.57 -2.60
C PRO A 2 -68.33 -14.11 -2.14
N SER A 3 -67.95 -13.85 -0.89
CA SER A 3 -68.13 -12.56 -0.20
C SER A 3 -67.21 -11.47 -0.77
N GLN A 4 -67.72 -10.23 -0.83
CA GLN A 4 -67.00 -9.08 -1.40
C GLN A 4 -65.66 -8.77 -0.70
N LEU A 5 -65.50 -9.21 0.56
CA LEU A 5 -64.24 -9.13 1.31
C LEU A 5 -63.13 -9.99 0.70
N ALA A 6 -63.46 -11.13 0.08
CA ALA A 6 -62.48 -11.99 -0.58
C ALA A 6 -61.93 -11.34 -1.86
N ASN A 7 -62.75 -10.57 -2.58
CA ASN A 7 -62.30 -9.82 -3.75
C ASN A 7 -61.38 -8.65 -3.35
N CYS A 8 -61.70 -7.92 -2.26
CA CYS A 8 -60.83 -6.82 -1.81
C CYS A 8 -59.44 -7.29 -1.33
N VAL A 9 -59.37 -8.47 -0.69
CA VAL A 9 -58.07 -9.03 -0.22
C VAL A 9 -57.22 -9.50 -1.42
N LEU A 10 -57.84 -10.05 -2.46
CA LEU A 10 -57.15 -10.41 -3.70
C LEU A 10 -56.67 -9.18 -4.48
N GLU A 11 -57.45 -8.10 -4.51
CA GLU A 11 -57.11 -6.87 -5.23
C GLU A 11 -55.96 -6.10 -4.55
N VAL A 12 -55.94 -6.05 -3.22
CA VAL A 12 -54.86 -5.40 -2.45
C VAL A 12 -53.55 -6.20 -2.52
N THR A 13 -53.61 -7.54 -2.56
CA THR A 13 -52.40 -8.37 -2.69
C THR A 13 -51.77 -8.31 -4.08
N GLN A 14 -52.55 -8.09 -5.15
CA GLN A 14 -52.02 -7.90 -6.50
C GLN A 14 -51.34 -6.53 -6.71
N SER A 15 -51.76 -5.48 -5.99
CA SER A 15 -51.22 -4.13 -6.16
C SER A 15 -49.87 -3.85 -5.44
N SER A 16 -49.44 -4.73 -4.52
CA SER A 16 -48.29 -4.47 -3.62
C SER A 16 -46.99 -5.18 -4.01
N SER A 17 -47.06 -6.29 -4.77
CA SER A 17 -45.86 -7.06 -5.18
C SER A 17 -44.97 -6.30 -6.15
N ASP A 18 -45.54 -5.46 -7.00
CA ASP A 18 -44.80 -4.82 -8.08
C ASP A 18 -43.88 -3.73 -7.54
N TYR A 19 -44.36 -2.88 -6.64
CA TYR A 19 -43.56 -1.80 -6.06
C TYR A 19 -42.36 -2.33 -5.26
N THR A 20 -42.54 -3.41 -4.50
CA THR A 20 -41.45 -4.03 -3.74
C THR A 20 -40.42 -4.69 -4.67
N ALA A 21 -40.87 -5.34 -5.75
CA ALA A 21 -40.00 -5.88 -6.80
C ALA A 21 -39.20 -4.76 -7.51
N TYR A 22 -39.85 -3.66 -7.91
CA TYR A 22 -39.18 -2.52 -8.55
C TYR A 22 -38.14 -1.87 -7.63
N ILE A 23 -38.45 -1.69 -6.34
CA ILE A 23 -37.50 -1.15 -5.36
C ILE A 23 -36.30 -2.09 -5.19
N SER A 24 -36.53 -3.41 -5.11
CA SER A 24 -35.45 -4.40 -4.99
C SER A 24 -34.53 -4.41 -6.22
N LEU A 25 -35.10 -4.20 -7.41
CA LEU A 25 -34.40 -4.12 -8.68
C LEU A 25 -33.59 -2.82 -8.81
N LEU A 26 -34.12 -1.71 -8.30
CA LEU A 26 -33.42 -0.42 -8.23
C LEU A 26 -32.23 -0.49 -7.26
N ILE A 27 -32.40 -1.12 -6.10
CA ILE A 27 -31.32 -1.34 -5.13
C ILE A 27 -30.22 -2.23 -5.71
N THR A 28 -30.56 -3.26 -6.50
CA THR A 28 -29.54 -4.10 -7.14
C THR A 28 -28.82 -3.37 -8.27
N ILE A 29 -29.53 -2.64 -9.13
CA ILE A 29 -28.93 -1.90 -10.25
C ILE A 29 -28.05 -0.74 -9.76
N VAL A 30 -28.43 -0.02 -8.70
CA VAL A 30 -27.68 1.15 -8.21
C VAL A 30 -26.75 0.78 -7.06
N GLY A 31 -27.16 -0.12 -6.18
CA GLY A 31 -26.38 -0.52 -5.00
C GLY A 31 -25.11 -1.29 -5.37
N TRP A 32 -25.15 -2.18 -6.36
CA TRP A 32 -23.95 -2.93 -6.77
C TRP A 32 -22.84 -2.03 -7.33
N PRO A 33 -23.10 -1.11 -8.27
CA PRO A 33 -22.07 -0.17 -8.74
C PRO A 33 -21.47 0.68 -7.64
N VAL A 34 -22.28 1.16 -6.68
CA VAL A 34 -21.80 1.97 -5.55
C VAL A 34 -20.89 1.16 -4.64
N VAL A 35 -21.31 -0.05 -4.24
CA VAL A 35 -20.50 -0.96 -3.43
C VAL A 35 -19.22 -1.37 -4.16
N PHE A 36 -19.30 -1.60 -5.47
CA PHE A 36 -18.15 -1.94 -6.30
C PHE A 36 -17.13 -0.79 -6.37
N LEU A 37 -17.59 0.45 -6.56
CA LEU A 37 -16.71 1.63 -6.58
C LEU A 37 -16.05 1.86 -5.23
N ILE A 38 -16.82 1.80 -4.13
CA ILE A 38 -16.29 1.95 -2.77
C ILE A 38 -15.29 0.83 -2.47
N GLY A 39 -15.64 -0.42 -2.78
CA GLY A 39 -14.79 -1.60 -2.60
C GLY A 39 -13.48 -1.51 -3.39
N ARG A 40 -13.51 -0.94 -4.59
CA ARG A 40 -12.32 -0.71 -5.41
C ARG A 40 -11.41 0.37 -4.81
N HIS A 41 -11.99 1.44 -4.26
CA HIS A 41 -11.23 2.48 -3.57
C HIS A 41 -10.60 1.99 -2.27
N THR A 42 -11.34 1.26 -1.43
CA THR A 42 -10.80 0.67 -0.20
C THR A 42 -9.73 -0.37 -0.49
N ASN A 43 -9.93 -1.25 -1.48
CA ASN A 43 -8.92 -2.25 -1.85
C ASN A 43 -7.63 -1.59 -2.36
N LYS A 44 -7.74 -0.50 -3.13
CA LYS A 44 -6.57 0.29 -3.55
C LYS A 44 -5.80 0.85 -2.35
N ASN A 45 -6.50 1.42 -1.37
CA ASN A 45 -5.86 1.95 -0.15
C ASN A 45 -5.19 0.86 0.69
N ILE A 46 -5.81 -0.32 0.78
CA ILE A 46 -5.25 -1.48 1.46
C ILE A 46 -3.96 -1.95 0.75
N GLU A 47 -3.97 -2.02 -0.58
CA GLU A 47 -2.79 -2.42 -1.34
C GLU A 47 -1.64 -1.40 -1.20
N ILE A 48 -1.96 -0.09 -1.18
CA ILE A 48 -0.98 0.97 -0.91
C ILE A 48 -0.38 0.77 0.48
N ASN A 49 -1.21 0.63 1.52
CA ASN A 49 -0.72 0.45 2.88
C ASN A 49 0.14 -0.81 3.02
N LYS A 50 -0.26 -1.93 2.42
CA LYS A 50 0.54 -3.17 2.38
C LYS A 50 1.89 -2.96 1.67
N SER A 51 1.92 -2.19 0.58
CA SER A 51 3.16 -1.88 -0.13
C SER A 51 4.08 -0.94 0.67
N ILE A 52 3.51 -0.04 1.48
CA ILE A 52 4.25 0.81 2.42
C ILE A 52 4.83 -0.05 3.56
N ASP A 53 4.07 -0.99 4.11
CA ASP A 53 4.56 -1.91 5.16
C ASP A 53 5.70 -2.80 4.66
N ALA A 54 5.59 -3.29 3.43
CA ALA A 54 6.65 -4.06 2.78
C ALA A 54 7.91 -3.20 2.54
N LEU A 55 7.73 -1.94 2.16
CA LEU A 55 8.83 -0.98 2.02
C LEU A 55 9.52 -0.72 3.37
N ASP A 56 8.75 -0.42 4.43
CA ASP A 56 9.29 -0.21 5.77
C ASP A 56 10.11 -1.42 6.25
N THR A 57 9.58 -2.63 6.04
CA THR A 57 10.30 -3.88 6.37
C THR A 57 11.61 -3.98 5.60
N SER A 58 11.61 -3.67 4.30
CA SER A 58 12.83 -3.73 3.48
C SER A 58 13.90 -2.69 3.88
N ILE A 59 13.49 -1.55 4.42
CA ILE A 59 14.43 -0.53 4.91
C ILE A 59 15.01 -0.96 6.27
N ILE A 60 14.19 -1.57 7.14
CA ILE A 60 14.66 -2.13 8.42
C ILE A 60 15.69 -3.24 8.16
N THR A 61 15.41 -4.17 7.26
CA THR A 61 16.35 -5.26 6.94
C THR A 61 17.64 -4.75 6.32
N LEU A 62 17.58 -3.72 5.47
CA LEU A 62 18.77 -3.05 4.95
C LEU A 62 19.64 -2.50 6.09
N ARG A 63 19.02 -1.84 7.07
CA ARG A 63 19.73 -1.26 8.21
C ARG A 63 20.32 -2.32 9.14
N GLU A 64 19.56 -3.36 9.46
CA GLU A 64 20.05 -4.48 10.26
C GLU A 64 21.25 -5.15 9.58
N ARG A 65 21.16 -5.33 8.26
CA ARG A 65 22.27 -5.88 7.49
C ARG A 65 23.47 -4.95 7.48
N ALA A 66 23.27 -3.64 7.34
CA ALA A 66 24.34 -2.63 7.44
C ALA A 66 25.09 -2.70 8.77
N SER A 67 24.37 -2.89 9.88
CA SER A 67 24.95 -3.07 11.22
C SER A 67 25.77 -4.36 11.34
N SER A 68 25.38 -5.41 10.61
CA SER A 68 26.09 -6.70 10.61
C SER A 68 27.32 -6.76 9.71
N VAL A 69 27.58 -5.73 8.89
CA VAL A 69 28.75 -5.70 7.99
C VAL A 69 30.03 -5.49 8.81
N GLY A 70 30.89 -6.51 8.82
CA GLY A 70 32.19 -6.50 9.49
C GLY A 70 33.17 -5.47 8.91
N ASN A 71 34.28 -5.19 9.61
CA ASN A 71 35.26 -4.15 9.23
C ASN A 71 36.05 -4.43 7.95
N GLU A 72 36.01 -5.66 7.46
CA GLU A 72 36.67 -6.04 6.23
C GLU A 72 35.71 -5.96 5.05
N PHE A 73 36.17 -5.36 3.95
CA PHE A 73 35.42 -5.35 2.71
C PHE A 73 35.26 -6.78 2.18
N LYS A 74 34.02 -7.25 2.13
CA LYS A 74 33.65 -8.52 1.48
C LYS A 74 32.73 -8.22 0.30
N ASN A 75 33.14 -8.67 -0.88
CA ASN A 75 32.37 -8.46 -2.10
C ASN A 75 30.94 -9.06 -2.00
N SER A 76 30.78 -10.16 -1.25
CA SER A 76 29.47 -10.75 -0.96
C SER A 76 28.55 -9.79 -0.19
N ASP A 77 29.11 -9.07 0.78
CA ASP A 77 28.34 -8.14 1.62
C ASP A 77 27.97 -6.90 0.82
N TYR A 78 28.86 -6.41 -0.03
CA TYR A 78 28.58 -5.31 -0.97
C TYR A 78 27.41 -5.64 -1.93
N HIS A 79 27.45 -6.80 -2.58
CA HIS A 79 26.35 -7.23 -3.47
C HIS A 79 25.05 -7.47 -2.70
N THR A 80 25.12 -7.95 -1.46
CA THR A 80 23.95 -8.12 -0.60
C THR A 80 23.31 -6.77 -0.26
N MET A 81 24.11 -5.77 0.11
CA MET A 81 23.62 -4.41 0.39
C MET A 81 22.99 -3.77 -0.85
N LEU A 82 23.59 -3.97 -2.03
CA LEU A 82 23.02 -3.49 -3.30
C LEU A 82 21.69 -4.19 -3.63
N ALA A 83 21.59 -5.49 -3.39
CA ALA A 83 20.36 -6.25 -3.60
C ALA A 83 19.24 -5.77 -2.69
N LEU A 84 19.53 -5.50 -1.41
CA LEU A 84 18.58 -4.95 -0.45
C LEU A 84 18.16 -3.52 -0.84
N PHE A 85 19.09 -2.68 -1.30
CA PHE A 85 18.75 -1.37 -1.85
C PHE A 85 17.81 -1.48 -3.07
N ASN A 86 18.06 -2.42 -3.98
CA ASN A 86 17.19 -2.65 -5.13
C ASN A 86 15.78 -3.09 -4.70
N GLN A 87 15.63 -3.85 -3.61
CA GLN A 87 14.31 -4.17 -3.04
C GLN A 87 13.56 -2.92 -2.56
N VAL A 88 14.25 -2.01 -1.86
CA VAL A 88 13.68 -0.71 -1.43
C VAL A 88 13.26 0.12 -2.65
N GLN A 89 14.09 0.17 -3.69
CA GLN A 89 13.78 0.87 -4.94
C GLN A 89 12.56 0.26 -5.65
N LEU A 90 12.43 -1.06 -5.68
CA LEU A 90 11.27 -1.76 -6.24
C LEU A 90 10.01 -1.44 -5.44
N GLY A 91 10.09 -1.41 -4.11
CA GLY A 91 8.98 -1.00 -3.24
C GLY A 91 8.49 0.41 -3.55
N CYS A 92 9.40 1.38 -3.68
CA CYS A 92 9.06 2.75 -4.07
C CYS A 92 8.41 2.83 -5.46
N THR A 93 8.92 2.05 -6.42
CA THR A 93 8.39 2.01 -7.80
C THR A 93 7.00 1.36 -7.84
N ARG A 94 6.75 0.35 -7.00
CA ARG A 94 5.43 -0.27 -6.85
C ARG A 94 4.41 0.71 -6.29
N ILE A 95 4.78 1.51 -5.30
CA ILE A 95 3.89 2.55 -4.74
C ILE A 95 3.54 3.59 -5.82
N GLU A 96 4.52 4.02 -6.62
CA GLU A 96 4.29 4.94 -7.74
C GLU A 96 3.36 4.36 -8.82
N GLN A 97 3.47 3.06 -9.12
CA GLN A 97 2.57 2.38 -10.06
C GLN A 97 1.12 2.34 -9.55
N ILE A 98 0.92 2.14 -8.25
CA ILE A 98 -0.42 2.11 -7.63
C ILE A 98 -0.97 3.54 -7.49
N ASP A 99 -0.13 4.49 -7.11
CA ASP A 99 -0.48 5.90 -6.93
C ASP A 99 0.46 6.84 -7.70
N LYS A 100 0.08 7.13 -8.96
CA LYS A 100 0.81 8.07 -9.83
C LYS A 100 0.95 9.49 -9.26
N LYS A 101 0.17 9.86 -8.24
CA LYS A 101 0.29 11.17 -7.56
C LYS A 101 1.45 11.19 -6.57
N ARG A 102 1.85 10.03 -6.03
CA ARG A 102 3.01 9.88 -5.15
C ARG A 102 4.23 9.58 -6.01
N GLY A 103 4.87 10.64 -6.53
CA GLY A 103 6.10 10.53 -7.31
C GLY A 103 7.23 9.87 -6.50
N LYS A 104 8.20 9.28 -7.20
CA LYS A 104 9.35 8.60 -6.58
C LYS A 104 10.31 9.59 -5.89
N PRO A 105 10.72 9.35 -4.63
CA PRO A 105 11.71 10.20 -3.94
C PRO A 105 13.13 9.90 -4.46
N ALA A 106 13.44 10.42 -5.65
CA ALA A 106 14.69 10.13 -6.36
C ALA A 106 15.94 10.59 -5.59
N GLU A 107 15.88 11.74 -4.91
CA GLU A 107 16.99 12.27 -4.13
C GLU A 107 17.29 11.42 -2.89
N THR A 108 16.24 11.04 -2.14
CA THR A 108 16.35 10.20 -0.94
C THR A 108 16.87 8.80 -1.29
N LEU A 109 16.44 8.22 -2.41
CA LEU A 109 16.95 6.94 -2.91
C LEU A 109 18.42 7.03 -3.35
N ARG A 110 18.82 8.15 -3.98
CA ARG A 110 20.21 8.36 -4.38
C ARG A 110 21.14 8.50 -3.17
N ALA A 111 20.70 9.22 -2.13
CA ALA A 111 21.41 9.33 -0.87
C ALA A 111 21.51 7.98 -0.16
N LEU A 112 20.41 7.22 -0.10
CA LEU A 112 20.40 5.89 0.50
C LEU A 112 21.32 4.91 -0.22
N LYS A 113 21.39 4.96 -1.56
CA LYS A 113 22.32 4.14 -2.34
C LYS A 113 23.77 4.42 -1.97
N ARG A 114 24.17 5.69 -1.95
CA ARG A 114 25.53 6.13 -1.59
C ARG A 114 25.91 5.69 -0.18
N LEU A 115 24.98 5.79 0.76
CA LEU A 115 25.20 5.33 2.12
C LEU A 115 25.36 3.80 2.20
N ALA A 116 24.58 3.04 1.43
CA ALA A 116 24.62 1.58 1.44
C ALA A 116 25.84 0.97 0.71
N THR A 117 26.48 1.71 -0.20
CA THR A 117 27.61 1.23 -1.00
C THR A 117 28.93 1.93 -0.68
N ASP A 118 28.97 3.25 -0.75
CA ASP A 118 30.23 3.99 -0.75
C ASP A 118 30.61 4.29 0.71
N GLU A 119 29.70 4.92 1.46
CA GLU A 119 30.00 5.34 2.84
C GLU A 119 30.08 4.16 3.82
N LEU A 120 29.32 3.08 3.64
CA LEU A 120 29.35 1.93 4.55
C LEU A 120 30.68 1.15 4.50
N PHE A 121 31.32 1.13 3.33
CA PHE A 121 32.50 0.30 3.07
C PHE A 121 33.80 1.11 3.05
N GLU A 122 33.74 2.42 2.77
CA GLU A 122 34.91 3.32 2.80
C GLU A 122 35.06 4.08 4.13
N SER A 123 33.98 4.30 4.89
CA SER A 123 34.08 5.11 6.11
C SER A 123 34.66 4.35 7.30
N THR A 124 35.53 5.04 8.04
CA THR A 124 36.10 4.58 9.31
C THR A 124 35.05 4.53 10.44
N ASN A 125 33.90 5.21 10.27
CA ASN A 125 32.92 5.46 11.32
C ASN A 125 31.51 5.00 10.88
N LYS A 126 31.30 3.68 10.91
CA LYS A 126 30.06 3.03 10.45
C LYS A 126 28.81 3.46 11.22
N ASP A 127 28.95 3.81 12.49
CA ASP A 127 27.84 4.25 13.32
C ASP A 127 27.22 5.57 12.83
N GLU A 128 28.03 6.45 12.24
CA GLU A 128 27.56 7.69 11.63
C GLU A 128 26.74 7.42 10.36
N VAL A 129 27.18 6.44 9.55
CA VAL A 129 26.48 5.99 8.33
C VAL A 129 25.13 5.35 8.67
N ILE A 130 25.10 4.51 9.71
CA ILE A 130 23.86 3.88 10.20
C ILE A 130 22.88 4.94 10.72
N SER A 131 23.37 5.98 11.41
CA SER A 131 22.55 7.10 11.87
C SER A 131 21.98 7.92 10.70
N LYS A 132 22.78 8.20 9.66
CA LYS A 132 22.32 8.88 8.43
C LYS A 132 21.29 8.05 7.67
N MET A 133 21.48 6.73 7.60
CA MET A 133 20.48 5.81 7.03
C MET A 133 19.15 5.88 7.79
N LEU A 134 19.19 5.98 9.13
CA LEU A 134 18.00 6.11 9.97
C LEU A 134 17.25 7.42 9.70
N GLY A 135 17.98 8.53 9.54
CA GLY A 135 17.38 9.82 9.16
C GLY A 135 16.66 9.78 7.80
N LEU A 136 17.26 9.10 6.82
CA LEU A 136 16.63 8.92 5.51
C LEU A 136 15.44 7.96 5.55
N GLN A 137 15.50 6.92 6.39
CA GLN A 137 14.36 6.02 6.64
C GLN A 137 13.17 6.81 7.19
N PHE A 138 13.39 7.67 8.18
CA PHE A 138 12.34 8.52 8.73
C PHE A 138 11.75 9.46 7.66
N THR A 139 12.62 10.05 6.83
CA THR A 139 12.20 10.93 5.73
C THR A 139 11.35 10.17 4.69
N LEU A 140 11.73 8.94 4.34
CA LEU A 140 10.96 8.06 3.45
C LEU A 140 9.60 7.66 4.05
N ASN A 141 9.55 7.38 5.36
CA ASN A 141 8.30 7.03 6.04
C ASN A 141 7.35 8.25 6.11
N CYS A 142 7.88 9.45 6.38
CA CYS A 142 7.09 10.69 6.30
C CYS A 142 6.58 10.98 4.89
N TYR A 143 7.38 10.68 3.86
CA TYR A 143 6.99 10.86 2.46
C TYR A 143 5.86 9.90 2.05
N TYR A 144 5.93 8.65 2.48
CA TYR A 144 4.89 7.64 2.26
C TYR A 144 3.92 7.56 3.43
N LYS A 145 3.25 8.69 3.74
CA LYS A 145 2.25 8.72 4.82
C LYS A 145 1.11 7.74 4.53
N LYS A 146 0.85 6.80 5.45
CA LYS A 146 -0.27 5.84 5.32
C LYS A 146 -1.59 6.60 5.24
N SER A 147 -2.45 6.23 4.30
CA SER A 147 -3.83 6.72 4.28
C SER A 147 -4.62 5.97 5.34
N VAL A 148 -5.23 6.72 6.26
CA VAL A 148 -6.22 6.22 7.24
C VAL A 148 -7.46 5.74 6.49
#